data_AF-A0A7R9DH17-F1
#
_entry.id   AF-A0A7R9DH17-F1
#
_cell.length_a   1.000
_cell.length_b   1.000
_cell.length_c   1.000
_cell.angle_alpha   90.00
_cell.angle_beta   90.00
_cell.angle_gamma   90.00
#
_symmetry.space_group_name_H-M   'P 1'
#
loop_
_entity.id
_entity.type
_entity.pdbx_description
1 polymer ?
#
loop_
_entity_poly.entity_id
_entity_poly.type
_entity_poly.pdbx_seq_one_letter_code
_entity_poly.pdbx_strand_id
1 'polypeptide(L)'
;CSFSFEKEVDTAGGVKGYRFSPPTNVFGEVSKNPENDCFCPAGPPCAPNGLFNVSLCQYDSPVLISFPHFYLADPKLRDAVEGISPPEKEKHQLYIDVQPQMGIALRARARVQINLAVSQVVDIKQVATFPDIIFPIMWFEDGIDGLPSQVTDLLDLATNAPPIARAALSYGLFALGGILLILAVSCLVRSTGRQETLNLEGTNHYVKPAKKINGSNGTDEHSKSMEIMNPAFVGGPDNK
;
A
#
# COMPACT_ATOMS: atom_id res chain seq x y z
N CYS A 1 -13.11 16.53 8.26
CA CYS A 1 -11.71 16.43 8.74
C CYS A 1 -10.98 15.32 8.00
N SER A 2 -10.00 15.66 7.17
CA SER A 2 -9.05 14.70 6.59
C SER A 2 -7.76 14.69 7.42
N PHE A 3 -7.11 13.55 7.49
CA PHE A 3 -5.82 13.38 8.15
C PHE A 3 -4.72 13.23 7.10
N SER A 4 -3.57 13.87 7.32
CA SER A 4 -2.39 13.78 6.45
C SER A 4 -1.30 12.94 7.10
N PHE A 5 -0.60 12.15 6.28
CA PHE A 5 0.60 11.42 6.71
C PHE A 5 1.66 12.42 7.20
N GLU A 6 2.24 12.15 8.36
CA GLU A 6 3.30 12.98 8.95
C GLU A 6 4.65 12.27 8.89
N LYS A 7 4.73 11.04 9.43
CA LYS A 7 5.98 10.27 9.53
C LYS A 7 5.73 8.81 9.82
N GLU A 8 6.74 7.99 9.56
CA GLU A 8 6.82 6.63 10.07
C GLU A 8 7.19 6.63 11.56
N VAL A 9 6.64 5.67 12.31
CA VAL A 9 6.88 5.49 13.73
C VAL A 9 7.07 4.01 14.05
N ASP A 10 7.96 3.73 14.99
CA ASP A 10 8.04 2.45 15.65
C ASP A 10 7.17 2.45 16.91
N THR A 11 6.36 1.40 17.06
CA THR A 11 5.48 1.22 18.22
C THR A 11 5.92 0.02 19.06
N ALA A 12 5.21 -0.25 20.16
CA ALA A 12 5.51 -1.40 21.01
C ALA A 12 5.48 -2.71 20.20
N GLY A 13 6.33 -3.66 20.58
CA GLY A 13 6.46 -4.95 19.87
C GLY A 13 7.13 -4.86 18.51
N GLY A 14 7.78 -3.74 18.16
CA GLY A 14 8.51 -3.60 16.89
C GLY A 14 7.61 -3.37 15.67
N VAL A 15 6.31 -3.16 15.89
CA VAL A 15 5.35 -2.94 14.80
C VAL A 15 5.53 -1.55 14.20
N LYS A 16 5.82 -1.51 12.89
CA LYS A 16 5.89 -0.29 12.09
C LYS A 16 4.50 0.32 11.91
N GLY A 17 4.40 1.62 12.14
CA GLY A 17 3.17 2.40 11.97
C GLY A 17 3.41 3.70 11.24
N TYR A 18 2.35 4.28 10.73
CA TYR A 18 2.33 5.62 10.11
C TYR A 18 1.56 6.58 10.99
N ARG A 19 2.19 7.69 11.36
CA ARG A 19 1.53 8.78 12.07
C ARG A 19 0.77 9.65 11.09
N PHE A 20 -0.49 9.88 11.41
CA PHE A 20 -1.36 10.81 10.74
C PHE A 20 -1.81 11.89 11.71
N SER A 21 -1.86 13.13 11.23
CA SER A 21 -2.35 14.30 11.98
C SER A 21 -3.26 15.12 11.06
N PRO A 22 -4.24 15.86 11.60
CA PRO A 22 -4.92 16.88 10.82
C PRO A 22 -3.91 17.89 10.24
N PRO A 23 -4.18 18.43 9.04
CA PRO A 23 -3.44 19.56 8.50
C PRO A 23 -3.43 20.74 9.47
N THR A 24 -2.37 21.54 9.44
CA THR A 24 -2.20 22.69 10.35
C THR A 24 -3.25 23.79 10.17
N ASN A 25 -3.89 23.83 9.00
CA ASN A 25 -4.95 24.76 8.64
C ASN A 25 -6.36 24.15 8.74
N VAL A 26 -6.54 23.02 9.43
CA VAL A 26 -7.86 22.37 9.58
C VAL A 26 -8.89 23.32 10.21
N PHE A 27 -8.48 24.12 11.19
CA PHE A 27 -9.28 25.20 11.79
C PHE A 27 -8.83 26.58 11.30
N GLY A 28 -8.20 26.63 10.13
CA GLY A 28 -7.68 27.85 9.55
C GLY A 28 -8.77 28.80 9.08
N GLU A 29 -8.45 30.09 9.03
CA GLU A 29 -9.31 31.12 8.43
C GLU A 29 -9.59 30.87 6.93
N VAL A 30 -10.75 31.32 6.45
CA VAL A 30 -11.21 31.12 5.06
C VAL A 30 -10.24 31.74 4.04
N SER A 31 -9.57 32.82 4.38
CA SER A 31 -8.57 33.47 3.52
C SER A 31 -7.35 32.57 3.22
N LYS A 32 -6.96 31.72 4.17
CA LYS A 32 -5.85 30.77 4.04
C LYS A 32 -6.31 29.37 3.63
N ASN A 33 -7.54 29.01 3.95
CA ASN A 33 -8.16 27.75 3.58
C ASN A 33 -9.61 27.97 3.10
N PRO A 34 -9.82 28.24 1.80
CA PRO A 34 -11.16 28.53 1.25
C PRO A 34 -12.17 27.40 1.44
N GLU A 35 -11.70 26.14 1.60
CA GLU A 35 -12.58 25.00 1.88
C GLU A 35 -13.29 25.13 3.22
N ASN A 36 -12.80 25.97 4.13
CA ASN A 36 -13.42 26.19 5.44
C ASN A 36 -14.61 27.17 5.43
N ASP A 37 -14.93 27.80 4.29
CA ASP A 37 -16.03 28.77 4.16
C ASP A 37 -17.38 28.16 4.60
N CYS A 38 -17.61 26.88 4.30
CA CYS A 38 -18.83 26.17 4.65
C CYS A 38 -18.99 25.88 6.16
N PHE A 39 -17.94 26.06 6.96
CA PHE A 39 -17.97 25.85 8.42
C PHE A 39 -18.29 27.14 9.20
N CYS A 40 -18.82 28.14 8.50
CA CYS A 40 -19.14 29.45 9.04
C CYS A 40 -20.66 29.64 9.15
N PRO A 41 -21.29 29.25 10.29
CA PRO A 41 -22.73 29.12 10.38
C PRO A 41 -23.51 30.44 10.19
N ALA A 42 -22.90 31.58 10.51
CA ALA A 42 -23.51 32.91 10.36
C ALA A 42 -22.97 33.70 9.16
N GLY A 43 -22.15 33.07 8.31
CA GLY A 43 -21.36 33.76 7.28
C GLY A 43 -20.26 34.65 7.87
N PRO A 44 -19.44 35.29 7.02
CA PRO A 44 -18.34 36.14 7.48
C PRO A 44 -18.82 37.34 8.33
N PRO A 45 -18.07 37.74 9.38
CA PRO A 45 -16.79 37.18 9.79
C PRO A 45 -16.92 35.84 10.53
N CYS A 46 -16.11 34.86 10.11
CA CYS A 46 -16.07 33.53 10.71
C CYS A 46 -15.30 33.53 12.03
N ALA A 47 -15.31 32.37 12.71
CA ALA A 47 -14.52 32.18 13.91
C ALA A 47 -13.04 32.52 13.66
N PRO A 48 -12.33 33.11 14.65
CA PRO A 48 -10.90 33.39 14.54
C PRO A 48 -10.07 32.16 14.15
N ASN A 49 -8.92 32.40 13.52
CA ASN A 49 -8.02 31.33 13.09
C ASN A 49 -7.64 30.40 14.24
N GLY A 50 -7.79 29.09 14.02
CA GLY A 50 -7.53 28.01 14.98
C GLY A 50 -8.72 27.62 15.85
N LEU A 51 -9.90 28.21 15.58
CA LEU A 51 -11.15 27.89 16.26
C LEU A 51 -12.17 27.31 15.28
N PHE A 52 -12.98 26.39 15.78
CA PHE A 52 -14.07 25.78 15.05
C PHE A 52 -15.38 26.04 15.79
N ASN A 53 -16.32 26.73 15.15
CA ASN A 53 -17.60 27.05 15.76
C ASN A 53 -18.51 25.82 15.76
N VAL A 54 -18.92 25.36 16.93
CA VAL A 54 -19.83 24.21 17.10
C VAL A 54 -21.17 24.61 17.71
N SER A 55 -21.56 25.89 17.61
CA SER A 55 -22.81 26.37 18.19
C SER A 55 -24.03 25.61 17.67
N LEU A 56 -24.08 25.37 16.36
CA LEU A 56 -25.15 24.58 15.73
C LEU A 56 -25.18 23.12 16.20
N CYS A 57 -24.06 22.59 16.70
CA CYS A 57 -23.98 21.25 17.26
C CYS A 57 -24.35 21.20 18.75
N GLN A 58 -24.41 22.36 19.42
CA GLN A 58 -24.59 22.50 20.87
C GLN A 58 -25.76 23.44 21.20
N TYR A 59 -26.92 23.22 20.56
CA TYR A 59 -28.16 23.96 20.85
C TYR A 59 -28.00 25.49 20.81
N ASP A 60 -27.26 26.00 19.82
CA ASP A 60 -26.92 27.42 19.65
C ASP A 60 -26.11 28.06 20.78
N SER A 61 -25.51 27.23 21.65
CA SER A 61 -24.56 27.68 22.68
C SER A 61 -23.29 28.25 22.01
N PRO A 62 -22.67 29.34 22.52
CA PRO A 62 -21.51 29.98 21.89
C PRO A 62 -20.20 29.21 22.12
N VAL A 63 -20.21 27.90 21.87
CA VAL A 63 -19.09 26.99 22.08
C VAL A 63 -18.21 26.93 20.84
N LEU A 64 -16.91 27.10 21.03
CA LEU A 64 -15.88 26.94 20.01
C LEU A 64 -14.87 25.87 20.43
N ILE A 65 -14.45 25.05 19.48
CA ILE A 65 -13.43 24.03 19.68
C ILE A 65 -12.09 24.53 19.15
N SER A 66 -11.00 24.20 19.85
CA SER A 66 -9.63 24.41 19.40
C SER A 66 -8.75 23.21 19.77
N PHE A 67 -7.48 23.22 19.35
CA PHE A 67 -6.48 22.38 20.00
C PHE A 67 -6.12 22.95 21.38
N PRO A 68 -5.58 22.11 22.30
CA PRO A 68 -5.18 22.56 23.64
C PRO A 68 -4.21 23.74 23.60
N HIS A 69 -4.35 24.62 24.59
CA HIS A 69 -3.54 25.81 24.75
C HIS A 69 -3.52 26.71 23.51
N PHE A 70 -4.59 26.69 22.72
CA PHE A 70 -4.69 27.39 21.42
C PHE A 70 -3.55 27.02 20.45
N TYR A 71 -3.10 25.76 20.47
CA TYR A 71 -2.13 25.25 19.50
C TYR A 71 -2.65 25.43 18.06
N LEU A 72 -1.81 26.01 17.19
CA LEU A 72 -2.14 26.40 15.80
C LEU A 72 -3.18 27.53 15.63
N ALA A 73 -3.57 28.20 16.72
CA ALA A 73 -4.50 29.33 16.67
C ALA A 73 -3.78 30.69 16.68
N ASP A 74 -4.56 31.76 16.48
CA ASP A 74 -4.04 33.13 16.58
C ASP A 74 -3.47 33.40 17.99
N PRO A 75 -2.21 33.87 18.12
CA PRO A 75 -1.60 34.20 19.41
C PRO A 75 -2.44 35.14 20.28
N LYS A 76 -3.25 36.03 19.68
CA LYS A 76 -4.12 36.96 20.41
C LYS A 76 -5.10 36.25 21.35
N LEU A 77 -5.54 35.05 21.00
CA LEU A 77 -6.46 34.25 21.83
C LEU A 77 -5.81 33.86 23.16
N ARG A 78 -4.52 33.56 23.11
CA ARG A 78 -3.72 33.20 24.28
C ARG A 78 -3.34 34.44 25.08
N ASP A 79 -2.97 35.52 24.40
CA ASP A 79 -2.56 36.77 25.05
C ASP A 79 -3.73 37.45 25.81
N ALA A 80 -4.97 37.10 25.48
CA ALA A 80 -6.17 37.56 26.18
C ALA A 80 -6.47 36.81 27.51
N VAL A 81 -5.72 35.75 27.84
CA VAL A 81 -5.98 34.90 29.01
C VAL A 81 -4.70 34.63 29.79
N GLU A 82 -4.72 34.88 31.10
CA GLU A 82 -3.61 34.54 31.99
C GLU A 82 -3.64 33.06 32.42
N GLY A 83 -2.47 32.46 32.63
CA GLY A 83 -2.33 31.10 33.16
C GLY A 83 -2.28 29.97 32.13
N ILE A 84 -2.36 30.29 30.84
CA ILE A 84 -2.25 29.33 29.75
C ILE A 84 -0.79 29.12 29.32
N SER A 85 -0.34 27.86 29.31
CA SER A 85 1.01 27.51 28.86
C SER A 85 1.22 27.77 27.36
N PRO A 86 2.47 27.96 26.90
CA PRO A 86 2.78 28.02 25.48
C PRO A 86 2.34 26.74 24.73
N PRO A 87 1.92 26.84 23.46
CA PRO A 87 1.48 25.71 22.69
C PRO A 87 2.69 24.88 22.24
N GLU A 88 2.77 23.64 22.70
CA GLU A 88 3.79 22.66 22.32
C GLU A 88 3.16 21.59 21.43
N LYS A 89 3.77 21.34 20.26
CA LYS A 89 3.25 20.37 19.28
C LYS A 89 3.11 18.97 19.90
N GLU A 90 4.12 18.54 20.63
CA GLU A 90 4.20 17.19 21.22
C GLU A 90 3.09 16.95 22.25
N LYS A 91 2.69 17.99 22.98
CA LYS A 91 1.67 17.93 24.04
C LYS A 91 0.26 18.25 23.55
N HIS A 92 0.13 19.04 22.47
CA HIS A 92 -1.18 19.57 22.07
C HIS A 92 -1.62 19.14 20.67
N GLN A 93 -0.78 18.45 19.88
CA GLN A 93 -1.23 17.91 18.59
C GLN A 93 -2.20 16.74 18.78
N LEU A 94 -3.18 16.68 17.89
CA LEU A 94 -4.00 15.50 17.67
C LEU A 94 -3.28 14.57 16.68
N TYR A 95 -3.17 13.28 16.98
CA TYR A 95 -2.63 12.30 16.03
C TYR A 95 -3.19 10.90 16.20
N ILE A 96 -3.03 10.09 15.15
CA ILE A 96 -3.30 8.66 15.14
C ILE A 96 -2.14 7.94 14.45
N ASP A 97 -1.61 6.90 15.09
CA ASP A 97 -0.61 6.00 14.52
C ASP A 97 -1.34 4.75 14.02
N VAL A 98 -1.24 4.46 12.72
CA VAL A 98 -1.97 3.39 12.05
C VAL A 98 -1.01 2.39 11.42
N GLN A 99 -1.29 1.10 11.58
CA GLN A 99 -0.57 0.03 10.91
C GLN A 99 -0.95 0.02 9.42
N PRO A 100 0.01 0.12 8.48
CA PRO A 100 -0.31 0.44 7.09
C PRO A 100 -0.95 -0.69 6.27
N GLN A 101 -0.67 -1.96 6.59
CA GLN A 101 -1.19 -3.11 5.85
C GLN A 101 -2.62 -3.49 6.26
N MET A 102 -2.96 -3.36 7.54
CA MET A 102 -4.22 -3.81 8.14
C MET A 102 -5.13 -2.65 8.58
N GLY A 103 -4.63 -1.42 8.62
CA GLY A 103 -5.40 -0.24 9.04
C GLY A 103 -5.69 -0.16 10.54
N ILE A 104 -4.98 -0.96 11.36
CA ILE A 104 -5.21 -1.03 12.81
C ILE A 104 -4.62 0.21 13.50
N ALA A 105 -5.39 0.86 14.37
CA ALA A 105 -4.89 1.95 15.20
C ALA A 105 -3.96 1.40 16.30
N LEU A 106 -2.69 1.80 16.27
CA LEU A 106 -1.66 1.38 17.22
C LEU A 106 -1.62 2.32 18.44
N ARG A 107 -1.72 3.62 18.18
CA ARG A 107 -1.77 4.69 19.19
C ARG A 107 -2.68 5.79 18.67
N ALA A 108 -3.40 6.47 19.55
CA ALA A 108 -4.21 7.62 19.17
C ALA A 108 -4.25 8.58 20.34
N ARG A 109 -4.08 9.88 20.06
CA ARG A 109 -4.28 10.96 21.04
C ARG A 109 -5.18 12.01 20.41
N ALA A 110 -6.45 11.95 20.75
CA ALA A 110 -7.45 12.96 20.42
C ALA A 110 -7.38 14.06 21.49
N ARG A 111 -6.91 15.24 21.10
CA ARG A 111 -6.73 16.37 22.00
C ARG A 111 -7.57 17.54 21.55
N VAL A 112 -8.46 17.98 22.43
CA VAL A 112 -9.47 18.98 22.10
C VAL A 112 -9.65 19.93 23.28
N GLN A 113 -9.83 21.21 22.99
CA GLN A 113 -10.15 22.25 23.94
C GLN A 113 -11.52 22.84 23.65
N ILE A 114 -12.32 23.01 24.70
CA ILE A 114 -13.64 23.63 24.68
C ILE A 114 -13.48 25.07 25.15
N ASN A 115 -13.95 26.00 24.33
CA ASN A 115 -13.92 27.43 24.58
C ASN A 115 -15.33 28.01 24.48
N LEU A 116 -15.57 29.12 25.19
CA LEU A 116 -16.82 29.85 25.15
C LEU A 116 -16.56 31.26 24.62
N ALA A 117 -17.26 31.66 23.55
CA ALA A 117 -17.30 33.06 23.16
C ALA A 117 -18.19 33.81 24.14
N VAL A 118 -17.58 34.71 24.92
CA VAL A 118 -18.28 35.57 25.86
C VAL A 118 -18.28 36.97 25.26
N SER A 119 -19.48 37.50 25.03
CA SER A 119 -19.67 38.88 24.60
C SER A 119 -20.18 39.72 25.76
N GLN A 120 -19.71 40.96 25.85
CA GLN A 120 -20.17 41.93 26.81
C GLN A 120 -21.61 42.31 26.48
N VAL A 121 -22.53 42.03 27.41
CA VAL A 121 -23.93 42.46 27.30
C VAL A 121 -24.26 43.32 28.52
N VAL A 122 -24.45 44.62 28.29
CA VAL A 122 -24.68 45.62 29.35
C VAL A 122 -25.91 45.27 30.20
N ASP A 123 -26.91 44.63 29.60
CA ASP A 123 -28.14 44.24 30.28
C ASP A 123 -28.01 42.99 31.17
N ILE A 124 -26.93 42.23 31.02
CA ILE A 124 -26.66 41.01 31.80
C ILE A 124 -25.56 41.31 32.82
N LYS A 125 -25.94 41.50 34.09
CA LYS A 125 -25.04 41.91 35.19
C LYS A 125 -23.75 41.07 35.30
N GLN A 126 -23.82 39.78 34.96
CA GLN A 126 -22.70 38.84 35.05
C GLN A 126 -21.62 39.10 33.98
N VAL A 127 -22.00 39.60 32.80
CA VAL A 127 -21.07 39.86 31.69
C VAL A 127 -20.93 41.35 31.35
N ALA A 128 -21.68 42.23 32.02
CA ALA A 128 -21.67 43.67 31.76
C ALA A 128 -20.30 44.34 31.93
N THR A 129 -19.39 43.73 32.69
CA THR A 129 -18.00 44.18 32.90
C THR A 129 -16.96 43.22 32.30
N PHE A 130 -17.40 42.13 31.68
CA PHE A 130 -16.51 41.13 31.12
C PHE A 130 -16.08 41.56 29.71
N PRO A 131 -14.79 41.48 29.37
CA PRO A 131 -14.34 41.80 28.02
C PRO A 131 -14.87 40.79 27.00
N ASP A 132 -14.99 41.22 25.74
CA ASP A 132 -15.24 40.32 24.62
C ASP A 132 -14.05 39.38 24.44
N ILE A 133 -14.20 38.12 24.89
CA ILE A 133 -13.11 37.13 24.89
C ILE A 133 -13.60 35.74 24.52
N ILE A 134 -12.65 34.91 24.09
CA ILE A 134 -12.85 33.49 23.88
C ILE A 134 -12.25 32.77 25.07
N PHE A 135 -13.10 32.41 26.03
CA PHE A 135 -12.69 31.91 27.32
C PHE A 135 -12.48 30.39 27.26
N PRO A 136 -11.26 29.87 27.48
CA PRO A 136 -11.01 28.43 27.52
C PRO A 136 -11.57 27.84 28.81
N ILE A 137 -12.49 26.87 28.68
CA ILE A 137 -13.11 26.23 29.86
C ILE A 137 -12.26 25.05 30.31
N MET A 138 -12.01 24.12 29.40
CA MET A 138 -11.25 22.90 29.66
C MET A 138 -10.70 22.33 28.36
N TRP A 139 -9.62 21.57 28.47
CA TRP A 139 -9.18 20.66 27.43
C TRP A 139 -9.10 19.25 27.99
N PHE A 140 -9.22 18.28 27.11
CA PHE A 140 -9.08 16.88 27.48
C PHE A 140 -8.33 16.12 26.38
N GLU A 141 -7.76 15.00 26.79
CA GLU A 141 -7.12 14.03 25.93
C GLU A 141 -7.87 12.71 26.06
N ASP A 142 -8.25 12.15 24.92
CA ASP A 142 -8.80 10.81 24.82
C ASP A 142 -7.93 9.98 23.87
N GLY A 143 -7.81 8.69 24.15
CA GLY A 143 -7.11 7.74 23.29
C GLY A 143 -6.20 6.77 24.03
N ILE A 144 -5.35 6.11 23.26
CA ILE A 144 -4.53 4.97 23.69
C ILE A 144 -3.04 5.21 23.42
N ASP A 145 -2.20 4.90 24.41
CA ASP A 145 -0.74 4.98 24.31
C ASP A 145 -0.11 3.84 23.53
N GLY A 146 -0.82 2.74 23.37
CA GLY A 146 -0.31 1.52 22.76
C GLY A 146 -1.29 0.38 22.93
N LEU A 147 -1.07 -0.67 22.13
CA LEU A 147 -1.77 -1.94 22.28
C LEU A 147 -1.04 -2.84 23.29
N PRO A 148 -1.75 -3.78 23.93
CA PRO A 148 -1.11 -4.79 24.79
C PRO A 148 -0.05 -5.59 24.02
N SER A 149 0.99 -6.06 24.73
CA SER A 149 2.10 -6.76 24.08
C SER A 149 1.66 -8.01 23.32
N GLN A 150 0.66 -8.73 23.81
CA GLN A 150 0.13 -9.92 23.13
C GLN A 150 -0.46 -9.59 21.76
N VAL A 151 -1.06 -8.40 21.64
CA VAL A 151 -1.64 -7.93 20.37
C VAL A 151 -0.53 -7.45 19.44
N THR A 152 0.46 -6.71 19.96
CA THR A 152 1.57 -6.24 19.13
C THR A 152 2.43 -7.38 18.61
N ASP A 153 2.68 -8.42 19.41
CA ASP A 153 3.47 -9.59 19.00
C ASP A 153 2.74 -10.41 17.93
N LEU A 154 1.42 -10.58 18.08
CA LEU A 154 0.59 -11.23 17.07
C LEU A 154 0.56 -10.42 15.77
N LEU A 155 0.49 -9.10 15.89
CA LEU A 155 0.48 -8.19 14.75
C LEU A 155 1.82 -8.20 14.01
N ASP A 156 2.93 -8.23 14.74
CA ASP A 156 4.27 -8.37 14.18
C ASP A 156 4.39 -9.69 13.39
N LEU A 157 4.00 -10.80 13.99
CA LEU A 157 3.97 -12.11 13.32
C LEU A 157 3.09 -12.10 12.07
N ALA A 158 1.87 -11.54 12.18
CA ALA A 158 0.91 -11.51 11.08
C ALA A 158 1.36 -10.63 9.92
N THR A 159 2.16 -9.59 10.19
CA THR A 159 2.55 -8.59 9.18
C THR A 159 3.91 -8.90 8.55
N ASN A 160 4.85 -9.47 9.32
CA ASN A 160 6.20 -9.76 8.85
C ASN A 160 6.37 -11.20 8.33
N ALA A 161 5.69 -12.20 8.90
CA ALA A 161 5.92 -13.60 8.50
C ALA A 161 5.40 -13.93 7.08
N PRO A 162 4.18 -13.52 6.65
CA PRO A 162 3.66 -13.86 5.33
C PRO A 162 4.51 -13.35 4.15
N PRO A 163 4.97 -12.08 4.09
CA PRO A 163 5.78 -11.62 2.98
C PRO A 163 7.14 -12.34 2.90
N ILE A 164 7.77 -12.61 4.05
CA ILE A 164 9.04 -13.36 4.11
C ILE A 164 8.84 -14.80 3.62
N ALA A 165 7.82 -15.49 4.12
CA ALA A 165 7.52 -16.86 3.71
C ALA A 165 7.19 -16.94 2.21
N ARG A 166 6.38 -16.00 1.69
CA ARG A 166 6.07 -15.91 0.25
C ARG A 166 7.32 -15.68 -0.58
N ALA A 167 8.21 -14.77 -0.17
CA ALA A 167 9.46 -14.53 -0.87
C ALA A 167 10.35 -15.77 -0.87
N ALA A 168 10.57 -16.39 0.29
CA ALA A 168 11.40 -17.58 0.43
C ALA A 168 10.89 -18.75 -0.43
N LEU A 169 9.58 -19.03 -0.38
CA LEU A 169 8.95 -20.07 -1.20
C LEU A 169 9.06 -19.74 -2.69
N SER A 170 8.83 -18.48 -3.08
CA SER A 170 8.93 -18.06 -4.48
C SER A 170 10.34 -18.26 -5.00
N TYR A 171 11.36 -17.74 -4.31
CA TYR A 171 12.76 -17.91 -4.71
C TYR A 171 13.18 -19.38 -4.72
N GLY A 172 12.72 -20.18 -3.75
CA GLY A 172 12.97 -21.62 -3.70
C GLY A 172 12.40 -22.36 -4.91
N LEU A 173 11.15 -22.09 -5.27
CA LEU A 173 10.49 -22.68 -6.45
C LEU A 173 11.12 -22.22 -7.76
N PHE A 174 11.50 -20.94 -7.87
CA PHE A 174 12.23 -20.43 -9.05
C PHE A 174 13.58 -21.11 -9.23
N ALA A 175 14.35 -21.28 -8.15
CA ALA A 175 15.64 -21.97 -8.20
C ALA A 175 15.48 -23.45 -8.59
N LEU A 176 14.52 -24.15 -7.98
CA LEU A 176 14.22 -25.55 -8.32
C LEU A 176 13.77 -25.69 -9.78
N GLY A 177 12.87 -24.84 -10.25
CA GLY A 177 12.42 -24.82 -11.63
C GLY A 177 13.57 -24.55 -12.61
N GLY A 178 14.46 -23.61 -12.29
CA GLY A 178 15.66 -23.33 -13.08
C GLY A 178 16.59 -24.54 -13.18
N ILE A 179 16.83 -25.23 -12.07
CA ILE A 179 17.66 -26.46 -12.06
C ILE A 179 17.03 -27.55 -12.93
N LEU A 180 15.72 -27.81 -12.78
CA LEU A 180 15.01 -28.81 -13.56
C LEU A 180 15.03 -28.48 -15.07
N LEU A 181 14.90 -27.21 -15.43
CA LEU A 181 14.96 -26.76 -16.82
C LEU A 181 16.35 -26.96 -17.41
N ILE A 182 17.41 -26.59 -16.68
CA ILE A 182 18.81 -26.83 -17.11
C ILE A 182 19.07 -28.33 -17.31
N LEU A 183 18.60 -29.17 -16.38
CA LEU A 183 18.72 -30.62 -16.50
C LEU A 183 17.96 -31.16 -17.72
N ALA A 184 16.72 -30.71 -17.94
CA ALA A 184 15.92 -31.12 -19.09
C ALA A 184 16.58 -30.74 -20.42
N VAL A 185 17.06 -29.49 -20.56
CA VAL A 185 17.80 -29.04 -21.76
C VAL A 185 19.08 -29.85 -21.94
N SER A 186 19.84 -30.10 -20.87
CA SER A 186 21.06 -30.91 -20.92
C SER A 186 20.79 -32.34 -21.38
N CYS A 187 19.69 -32.96 -20.90
CA CYS A 187 19.26 -34.28 -21.33
C CYS A 187 18.82 -34.29 -22.80
N LEU A 188 18.06 -33.29 -23.25
CA LEU A 188 17.64 -33.16 -24.65
C LEU A 188 18.83 -33.02 -25.59
N VAL A 189 19.79 -32.12 -25.30
CA VAL A 189 21.00 -31.93 -26.12
C VAL A 189 21.83 -33.23 -26.19
N ARG A 190 22.00 -33.92 -25.05
CA ARG A 190 22.69 -35.23 -25.02
C ARG A 190 21.98 -36.28 -25.87
N SER A 191 20.65 -36.30 -25.86
CA SER A 191 19.86 -37.28 -26.62
C SER A 191 19.95 -37.05 -28.14
N THR A 192 19.93 -35.79 -28.59
CA THR A 192 20.14 -35.43 -30.01
C THR A 192 21.55 -35.78 -30.47
N GLY A 193 22.57 -35.44 -29.68
CA GLY A 193 23.96 -35.81 -30.01
C GLY A 193 24.17 -37.33 -30.11
N ARG A 194 23.49 -38.12 -29.28
CA ARG A 194 23.54 -39.60 -29.35
C ARG A 194 22.86 -40.15 -30.62
N GLN A 195 21.79 -39.51 -31.11
CA GLN A 195 21.16 -39.90 -32.38
C GLN A 195 22.08 -39.63 -33.58
N GLU A 196 22.82 -38.52 -33.60
CA GLU A 196 23.78 -38.25 -34.68
C GLU A 196 24.91 -39.27 -34.73
N THR A 197 25.47 -39.68 -33.58
CA THR A 197 26.52 -40.71 -33.53
C THR A 197 26.04 -42.08 -34.01
N LEU A 198 24.80 -42.46 -33.72
CA LEU A 198 24.22 -43.74 -34.17
C LEU A 198 23.98 -43.74 -35.69
N ASN A 199 23.61 -42.60 -36.28
CA ASN A 199 23.46 -42.47 -37.73
C ASN A 199 24.81 -42.52 -38.47
N LEU A 200 25.87 -41.92 -37.90
CA LEU A 200 27.23 -41.94 -38.45
C LEU A 200 27.86 -43.35 -38.41
N GLU A 201 27.69 -44.08 -37.31
CA GLU A 201 28.19 -45.46 -37.17
C GLU A 201 27.46 -46.44 -38.10
N GLY A 202 26.15 -46.24 -38.30
CA GLY A 202 25.35 -47.00 -39.27
C GLY A 202 25.78 -46.79 -40.73
N THR A 203 26.22 -45.58 -41.09
CA THR A 203 26.73 -45.29 -42.44
C THR A 203 28.17 -45.79 -42.68
N ASN A 204 29.01 -45.84 -41.65
CA ASN A 204 30.40 -46.32 -41.78
C ASN A 204 30.50 -47.84 -42.01
N HIS A 205 29.50 -48.61 -41.60
CA HIS A 205 29.46 -50.06 -41.85
C HIS A 205 29.12 -50.48 -43.29
N TYR A 206 28.77 -49.54 -44.19
CA TYR A 206 28.37 -49.84 -45.58
C TYR A 206 29.45 -49.56 -46.64
N VAL A 207 30.60 -48.97 -46.29
CA VAL A 207 31.67 -48.70 -47.27
C VAL A 207 32.61 -49.90 -47.41
N LYS A 208 32.20 -50.91 -48.20
CA LYS A 208 33.12 -51.93 -48.75
C LYS A 208 33.98 -51.32 -49.87
N PRO A 209 35.31 -51.53 -49.91
CA PRO A 209 36.14 -51.05 -51.00
C PRO A 209 35.86 -51.87 -52.28
N ALA A 210 35.55 -51.18 -53.38
CA ALA A 210 35.37 -51.78 -54.69
C ALA A 210 36.69 -52.37 -55.21
N LYS A 211 36.73 -53.69 -55.41
CA LYS A 211 37.83 -54.40 -56.07
C LYS A 211 37.60 -54.38 -57.59
N LYS A 212 38.43 -53.65 -58.33
CA LYS A 212 38.50 -53.71 -59.81
C LYS A 212 39.21 -55.01 -60.24
N ILE A 213 38.57 -55.87 -61.04
CA ILE A 213 39.23 -56.72 -62.07
C ILE A 213 38.25 -56.98 -63.23
N ASN A 214 38.80 -56.85 -64.45
CA ASN A 214 38.22 -57.00 -65.79
C ASN A 214 37.71 -58.41 -66.15
N GLY A 215 36.75 -58.45 -67.09
CA GLY A 215 36.83 -59.35 -68.24
C GLY A 215 35.72 -60.40 -68.41
N SER A 216 35.10 -60.36 -69.60
CA SER A 216 34.57 -61.49 -70.39
C SER A 216 33.12 -62.00 -70.16
N ASN A 217 32.28 -61.65 -71.15
CA ASN A 217 31.34 -62.47 -71.95
C ASN A 217 30.16 -63.27 -71.34
N GLY A 218 29.03 -63.18 -72.04
CA GLY A 218 27.97 -64.20 -72.17
C GLY A 218 26.62 -63.76 -71.58
N THR A 219 25.71 -63.15 -72.35
CA THR A 219 24.59 -63.74 -73.14
C THR A 219 23.43 -64.35 -72.35
N ASP A 220 22.27 -63.71 -72.57
CA ASP A 220 20.91 -64.25 -72.78
C ASP A 220 19.94 -64.54 -71.63
N GLU A 221 18.78 -63.85 -71.78
CA GLU A 221 17.38 -64.31 -71.67
C GLU A 221 16.86 -64.88 -70.34
N HIS A 222 15.60 -64.78 -69.94
CA HIS A 222 14.40 -64.02 -70.30
C HIS A 222 13.34 -64.43 -69.23
N SER A 223 12.34 -63.57 -69.02
CA SER A 223 10.97 -63.91 -68.56
C SER A 223 10.57 -63.80 -67.07
N LYS A 224 9.66 -62.83 -66.88
CA LYS A 224 8.35 -62.87 -66.17
C LYS A 224 8.26 -62.69 -64.65
N SER A 225 7.99 -61.43 -64.32
CA SER A 225 6.75 -60.89 -63.71
C SER A 225 5.86 -61.79 -62.85
N MET A 226 5.57 -61.31 -61.64
CA MET A 226 4.23 -61.39 -61.03
C MET A 226 3.99 -60.12 -60.21
N GLU A 227 3.09 -59.26 -60.71
CA GLU A 227 2.54 -58.10 -60.01
C GLU A 227 1.50 -58.56 -58.97
N ILE A 228 1.41 -57.86 -57.84
CA ILE A 228 0.21 -57.88 -56.99
C ILE A 228 -0.37 -56.46 -56.95
N MET A 229 -1.64 -56.43 -57.33
CA MET A 229 -2.51 -55.32 -57.67
C MET A 229 -2.83 -54.39 -56.48
N ASN A 230 -2.92 -53.10 -56.80
CA ASN A 230 -3.49 -52.03 -56.00
C ASN A 230 -4.91 -51.72 -56.52
N PRO A 231 -5.90 -51.39 -55.68
CA PRO A 231 -7.03 -50.58 -56.14
C PRO A 231 -7.16 -49.28 -55.34
N ALA A 232 -6.81 -48.19 -56.01
CA ALA A 232 -7.62 -47.01 -56.30
C ALA A 232 -8.70 -46.48 -55.30
N PHE A 233 -8.55 -45.18 -54.98
CA PHE A 233 -9.57 -44.10 -54.98
C PHE A 233 -10.67 -44.15 -53.87
N VAL A 234 -11.11 -43.07 -53.22
CA VAL A 234 -11.44 -41.70 -53.66
C VAL A 234 -11.40 -40.75 -52.44
N GLY A 235 -11.01 -39.49 -52.66
CA GLY A 235 -11.62 -38.36 -51.95
C GLY A 235 -10.65 -37.37 -51.31
N GLY A 236 -10.19 -36.37 -52.08
CA GLY A 236 -9.83 -35.07 -51.50
C GLY A 236 -11.07 -34.16 -51.37
N PRO A 237 -10.92 -32.83 -51.24
CA PRO A 237 -9.72 -32.11 -50.82
C PRO A 237 -10.01 -30.92 -49.86
N ASP A 238 -8.92 -30.26 -49.47
CA ASP A 238 -8.75 -28.82 -49.23
C ASP A 238 -9.42 -28.16 -48.00
N ASN A 239 -8.65 -27.68 -47.02
CA ASN A 239 -7.67 -26.57 -46.98
C ASN A 239 -8.33 -25.23 -46.61
N LYS A 240 -7.66 -24.58 -45.64
CA LYS A 240 -7.64 -23.13 -45.36
C LYS A 240 -8.80 -22.53 -44.55
#